data_AF-A0AAD8IVN4-F1
#
_entry.id   AF-A0AAD8IVN4-F1
#
_cell.length_a   1.000
_cell.length_b   1.000
_cell.length_c   1.000
_cell.angle_alpha   90.00
_cell.angle_beta   90.00
_cell.angle_gamma   90.00
#
_symmetry.space_group_name_H-M   'P 1'
#
loop_
_entity.id
_entity.type
_entity.pdbx_description
1 polymer ?
#
loop_
_entity_poly.entity_id
_entity_poly.type
_entity_poly.pdbx_seq_one_letter_code
_entity_poly.pdbx_strand_id
1 'polypeptide(L)'
;MEEGSKEIVADYMDYAELVCGQMVDISTEATSEEIVLLFQMDQIPCAHAIAALQKSNLDHYDYCSQYYKKETMVAAYKEIVYPIENKETWVIPEHVKSVIVYPPEGRIRVGRPKKRRCKASWKRNGNPVKQINYGKCGQNGHNRRTCRNPKKNV
;
A
#
# COMPACT_ATOMS: atom_id res chain seq x y z
N MET A 1 -11.25 -15.55 -18.58
CA MET A 1 -10.29 -15.41 -17.45
C MET A 1 -9.65 -14.02 -17.57
N GLU A 2 -10.42 -12.96 -17.35
CA GLU A 2 -10.00 -11.56 -17.60
C GLU A 2 -10.37 -10.60 -16.45
N GLU A 3 -10.94 -11.10 -15.36
CA GLU A 3 -11.39 -10.25 -14.24
C GLU A 3 -10.30 -9.96 -13.22
N GLY A 4 -9.30 -10.84 -13.06
CA GLY A 4 -8.25 -10.70 -12.04
C GLY A 4 -7.26 -9.57 -12.29
N SER A 5 -7.11 -9.09 -13.53
CA SER A 5 -6.17 -8.00 -13.87
C SER A 5 -6.75 -6.60 -13.61
N LYS A 6 -8.07 -6.47 -13.48
CA LYS A 6 -8.73 -5.18 -13.19
C LYS A 6 -8.73 -4.87 -11.69
N GLU A 7 -8.72 -5.90 -10.86
CA GLU A 7 -8.71 -5.80 -9.38
C GLU A 7 -7.32 -5.34 -8.87
N ILE A 8 -6.24 -5.83 -9.48
CA ILE A 8 -4.85 -5.46 -9.10
C ILE A 8 -4.54 -3.99 -9.39
N VAL A 9 -5.09 -3.41 -10.46
CA VAL A 9 -4.88 -2.00 -10.82
C VAL A 9 -5.64 -1.07 -9.87
N ALA A 10 -6.81 -1.49 -9.38
CA ALA A 10 -7.58 -0.73 -8.39
C ALA A 10 -6.88 -0.74 -7.02
N ASP A 11 -6.33 -1.87 -6.60
CA ASP A 11 -5.59 -2.00 -5.34
C ASP A 11 -4.29 -1.16 -5.33
N TYR A 12 -3.65 -0.93 -6.50
CA TYR A 12 -2.47 -0.06 -6.63
C TYR A 12 -2.82 1.43 -6.55
N MET A 13 -3.99 1.81 -7.03
CA MET A 13 -4.52 3.18 -6.92
C MET A 13 -4.92 3.52 -5.46
N ASP A 14 -5.43 2.54 -4.71
CA ASP A 14 -5.69 2.68 -3.27
C ASP A 14 -4.39 2.82 -2.46
N TYR A 15 -3.28 2.20 -2.92
CA TYR A 15 -1.97 2.34 -2.28
C TYR A 15 -1.39 3.76 -2.46
N ALA A 16 -1.59 4.39 -3.63
CA ALA A 16 -1.19 5.78 -3.88
C ALA A 16 -1.97 6.78 -3.01
N GLU A 17 -3.28 6.53 -2.78
CA GLU A 17 -4.06 7.31 -1.82
C GLU A 17 -3.61 7.10 -0.36
N LEU A 18 -3.12 5.89 -0.01
CA LEU A 18 -2.62 5.59 1.32
C LEU A 18 -1.31 6.32 1.67
N VAL A 19 -0.50 6.68 0.66
CA VAL A 19 0.69 7.53 0.83
C VAL A 19 0.32 9.02 0.95
N CYS A 20 -0.90 9.42 0.54
CA CYS A 20 -1.39 10.80 0.59
C CYS A 20 -2.13 11.17 1.91
N GLY A 21 -2.17 10.27 2.89
CA GLY A 21 -2.82 10.50 4.19
C GLY A 21 -2.09 11.44 5.15
N GLN A 22 -0.90 11.95 4.78
CA GLN A 22 -0.34 13.13 5.43
C GLN A 22 -0.94 14.35 4.73
N MET A 23 -1.88 15.03 5.40
CA MET A 23 -2.01 16.47 5.23
C MET A 23 -0.64 17.07 5.55
N VAL A 24 0.23 17.19 4.56
CA VAL A 24 1.37 18.08 4.63
C VAL A 24 0.78 19.48 4.62
N ASP A 25 0.84 20.08 5.79
CA ASP A 25 0.42 21.45 6.04
C ASP A 25 1.14 22.36 5.04
N ILE A 26 0.36 23.03 4.17
CA ILE A 26 0.84 23.98 3.16
C ILE A 26 1.60 25.15 3.81
N SER A 27 1.52 25.30 5.15
CA SER A 27 2.19 26.35 5.92
C SER A 27 3.42 25.90 6.71
N THR A 28 3.78 24.61 6.72
CA THR A 28 5.07 24.20 7.32
C THR A 28 6.07 23.95 6.21
N GLU A 29 7.07 24.83 6.18
CA GLU A 29 8.25 24.87 5.32
C GLU A 29 8.97 23.50 5.23
N ALA A 30 8.43 22.55 4.47
CA ALA A 30 9.28 21.59 3.79
C ALA A 30 10.04 22.41 2.75
N THR A 31 11.30 22.70 3.04
CA THR A 31 12.17 23.53 2.18
C THR A 31 12.03 23.07 0.73
N SER A 32 11.89 24.02 -0.18
CA SER A 32 11.68 23.78 -1.62
C SER A 32 12.71 22.80 -2.22
N GLU A 33 13.89 22.67 -1.61
CA GLU A 33 14.95 21.72 -2.00
C GLU A 33 14.58 20.25 -1.79
N GLU A 34 13.93 19.88 -0.68
CA GLU A 34 13.56 18.47 -0.40
C GLU A 34 12.45 17.96 -1.33
N ILE A 35 11.53 18.85 -1.71
CA ILE A 35 10.42 18.52 -2.64
C ILE A 35 10.94 18.36 -4.08
N VAL A 36 11.93 19.17 -4.48
CA VAL A 36 12.58 19.07 -5.79
C VAL A 36 13.44 17.80 -5.89
N LEU A 37 14.13 17.42 -4.80
CA LEU A 37 14.94 16.20 -4.74
C LEU A 37 14.09 14.94 -4.91
N LEU A 38 12.89 14.89 -4.32
CA LEU A 38 12.00 13.73 -4.48
C LEU A 38 11.58 13.51 -5.94
N PHE A 39 11.28 14.59 -6.67
CA PHE A 39 11.00 14.51 -8.11
C PHE A 39 12.22 14.04 -8.91
N GLN A 40 13.42 14.53 -8.57
CA GLN A 40 14.65 14.11 -9.24
C GLN A 40 14.99 12.62 -9.01
N MET A 41 14.66 12.08 -7.84
CA MET A 41 14.91 10.66 -7.54
C MET A 41 13.83 9.75 -8.10
N ASP A 42 12.56 10.04 -7.83
CA ASP A 42 11.46 9.15 -8.18
C ASP A 42 10.98 9.35 -9.62
N GLN A 43 11.33 10.47 -10.27
CA GLN A 43 10.91 10.78 -11.64
C GLN A 43 9.38 10.71 -11.85
N ILE A 44 8.63 10.96 -10.76
CA ILE A 44 7.18 11.06 -10.69
C ILE A 44 6.85 12.45 -10.14
N PRO A 45 5.97 13.24 -10.78
CA PRO A 45 5.56 14.56 -10.32
C PRO A 45 5.15 14.55 -8.84
N CYS A 46 5.72 15.47 -8.04
CA CYS A 46 5.29 15.66 -6.66
C CYS A 46 3.86 16.24 -6.62
N ALA A 47 3.20 16.18 -5.46
CA ALA A 47 1.84 16.70 -5.29
C ALA A 47 1.68 18.17 -5.75
N HIS A 48 2.70 19.00 -5.52
CA HIS A 48 2.71 20.39 -5.99
C HIS A 48 2.76 20.50 -7.52
N ALA A 49 3.60 19.67 -8.17
CA ALA A 49 3.68 19.62 -9.62
C ALA A 49 2.36 19.13 -10.24
N ILE A 50 1.74 18.10 -9.65
CA ILE A 50 0.43 17.60 -10.09
C ILE A 50 -0.62 18.72 -10.00
N ALA A 51 -0.70 19.43 -8.88
CA ALA A 51 -1.64 20.52 -8.70
C ALA A 51 -1.42 21.68 -9.71
N ALA A 52 -0.15 22.02 -9.99
CA ALA A 52 0.19 23.02 -10.98
C ALA A 52 -0.21 22.60 -12.41
N LEU A 53 0.09 21.35 -12.79
CA LEU A 53 -0.27 20.78 -14.09
C LEU A 53 -1.80 20.73 -14.28
N GLN A 54 -2.54 20.31 -13.27
CA GLN A 54 -4.00 20.32 -13.28
C GLN A 54 -4.57 21.73 -13.46
N LYS A 55 -4.00 22.72 -12.77
CA LYS A 55 -4.40 24.14 -12.93
C LYS A 55 -4.14 24.64 -14.35
N SER A 56 -3.10 24.13 -14.99
CA SER A 56 -2.76 24.42 -16.39
C SER A 56 -3.49 23.54 -17.41
N ASN A 57 -4.43 22.68 -16.97
CA ASN A 57 -5.17 21.73 -17.80
C ASN A 57 -4.25 20.79 -18.62
N LEU A 58 -3.14 20.40 -18.01
CA LEU A 58 -2.18 19.43 -18.54
C LEU A 58 -2.37 18.09 -17.83
N ASP A 59 -2.20 16.99 -18.57
CA ASP A 59 -2.19 15.66 -17.96
C ASP A 59 -0.86 15.46 -17.22
N HIS A 60 -0.93 15.11 -15.94
CA HIS A 60 0.24 14.87 -15.10
C HIS A 60 0.93 13.54 -15.42
N TYR A 61 0.22 12.57 -16.03
CA TYR A 61 0.82 11.30 -16.45
C TYR A 61 1.87 11.48 -17.55
N ASP A 62 1.73 12.52 -18.40
CA ASP A 62 2.69 12.84 -19.46
C ASP A 62 4.05 13.31 -18.91
N TYR A 63 4.08 13.74 -17.63
CA TYR A 63 5.27 14.25 -16.95
C TYR A 63 5.95 13.20 -16.06
N CYS A 64 5.42 11.97 -16.00
CA CYS A 64 6.08 10.83 -15.37
C CYS A 64 7.16 10.27 -16.30
N SER A 65 8.27 9.77 -15.73
CA SER A 65 9.27 9.04 -16.51
C SER A 65 8.68 7.83 -17.23
N GLN A 66 9.26 7.52 -18.39
CA GLN A 66 8.93 6.35 -19.19
C GLN A 66 8.98 5.04 -18.37
N TYR A 67 9.79 4.99 -17.31
CA TYR A 67 9.91 3.83 -16.41
C TYR A 67 8.55 3.40 -15.82
N TYR A 68 7.67 4.36 -15.53
CA TYR A 68 6.37 4.12 -14.90
C TYR A 68 5.23 3.92 -15.90
N LYS A 69 5.52 3.92 -17.22
CA LYS A 69 4.50 3.67 -18.23
C LYS A 69 4.20 2.18 -18.33
N LYS A 70 2.93 1.88 -18.62
CA LYS A 70 2.42 0.52 -18.83
C LYS A 70 3.27 -0.26 -19.83
N GLU A 71 3.66 0.38 -20.93
CA GLU A 71 4.48 -0.22 -21.99
C GLU A 71 5.82 -0.75 -21.43
N THR A 72 6.48 0.05 -20.60
CA THR A 72 7.76 -0.32 -19.98
C THR A 72 7.59 -1.44 -18.97
N MET A 73 6.52 -1.39 -18.17
CA MET A 73 6.19 -2.48 -17.24
C MET A 73 5.92 -3.79 -18.00
N VAL A 74 5.11 -3.76 -19.05
CA VAL A 74 4.83 -4.95 -19.89
C VAL A 74 6.11 -5.45 -20.55
N ALA A 75 6.99 -4.56 -21.03
CA ALA A 75 8.27 -4.94 -21.62
C ALA A 75 9.20 -5.61 -20.59
N ALA A 76 9.26 -5.10 -19.36
CA ALA A 76 10.07 -5.65 -18.29
C ALA A 76 9.63 -7.08 -17.89
N TYR A 77 8.33 -7.38 -17.96
CA TYR A 77 7.77 -8.70 -17.67
C TYR A 77 7.40 -9.50 -18.94
N LYS A 78 7.93 -9.12 -20.11
CA LYS A 78 7.64 -9.81 -21.38
C LYS A 78 8.26 -11.21 -21.41
N GLU A 79 9.39 -11.37 -20.74
CA GLU A 79 10.10 -12.65 -20.66
C GLU A 79 9.44 -13.60 -19.67
N ILE A 80 9.69 -14.89 -19.86
CA ILE A 80 9.13 -15.94 -19.01
C ILE A 80 9.78 -15.85 -17.64
N VAL A 81 8.99 -15.53 -16.62
CA VAL A 81 9.38 -15.73 -15.22
C VAL A 81 9.29 -17.23 -14.96
N TYR A 82 10.44 -17.90 -14.87
CA TYR A 82 10.46 -19.31 -14.52
C TYR A 82 9.91 -19.50 -13.11
N PRO A 83 8.99 -20.47 -12.91
CA PRO A 83 8.52 -20.79 -11.58
C PRO A 83 9.71 -21.27 -10.75
N ILE A 84 9.76 -20.81 -9.50
CA ILE A 84 10.76 -21.30 -8.55
C ILE A 84 10.44 -22.76 -8.25
N GLU A 85 11.43 -23.63 -8.40
CA GLU A 85 11.29 -25.07 -8.13
C GLU A 85 10.97 -25.36 -6.65
N ASN A 86 10.54 -26.58 -6.35
CA ASN A 86 10.34 -27.01 -4.97
C ASN A 86 11.64 -26.84 -4.17
N LYS A 87 11.55 -26.31 -2.95
CA LYS A 87 12.69 -26.12 -2.05
C LYS A 87 13.52 -27.38 -1.84
N GLU A 88 12.88 -28.55 -1.93
CA GLU A 88 13.53 -29.85 -1.81
C GLU A 88 14.52 -30.14 -2.95
N THR A 89 14.36 -29.54 -4.14
CA THR A 89 15.26 -29.72 -5.29
C THR A 89 16.42 -28.72 -5.32
N TRP A 90 16.43 -27.74 -4.41
CA TRP A 90 17.43 -26.68 -4.44
C TRP A 90 18.81 -27.20 -4.02
N VAL A 91 19.77 -27.09 -4.93
CA VAL A 91 21.19 -27.31 -4.61
C VAL A 91 21.75 -26.03 -3.99
N ILE A 92 21.73 -25.96 -2.66
CA ILE A 92 22.30 -24.82 -1.92
C ILE A 92 23.81 -25.04 -1.76
N PRO A 93 24.67 -24.14 -2.29
CA PRO A 93 26.12 -24.24 -2.13
C PRO A 93 26.56 -24.19 -0.66
N GLU A 94 27.64 -24.89 -0.33
CA GLU A 94 28.12 -24.99 1.06
C GLU A 94 28.42 -23.63 1.68
N HIS A 95 29.01 -22.71 0.90
CA HIS A 95 29.30 -21.36 1.37
C HIS A 95 28.05 -20.56 1.78
N VAL A 96 26.88 -20.85 1.18
CA VAL A 96 25.60 -20.24 1.55
C VAL A 96 25.02 -20.91 2.78
N LYS A 97 25.08 -22.26 2.85
CA LYS A 97 24.64 -23.02 4.05
C LYS A 97 25.41 -22.62 5.30
N SER A 98 26.69 -22.28 5.15
CA SER A 98 27.54 -21.83 6.25
C SER A 98 27.28 -20.39 6.69
N VAL A 99 26.47 -19.60 5.97
CA VAL A 99 26.15 -18.22 6.37
C VAL A 99 25.20 -18.25 7.57
N ILE A 100 25.68 -17.73 8.69
CA ILE A 100 24.86 -17.45 9.86
C ILE A 100 24.27 -16.04 9.70
N VAL A 101 22.96 -15.96 9.48
CA VAL A 101 22.24 -14.68 9.43
C VAL A 101 21.74 -14.35 10.84
N TYR A 102 22.35 -13.35 11.47
CA TYR A 102 21.85 -12.82 12.74
C TYR A 102 20.66 -11.90 12.48
N PRO A 103 19.68 -11.84 13.40
CA PRO A 103 18.65 -10.81 13.32
C PRO A 103 19.30 -9.43 13.34
N PRO A 104 18.71 -8.43 12.64
CA PRO A 104 19.19 -7.06 12.75
C PRO A 104 19.20 -6.67 14.22
N GLU A 105 20.29 -6.03 14.67
CA GLU A 105 20.37 -5.56 16.04
C GLU A 105 19.20 -4.60 16.31
N GLY A 106 18.31 -5.04 17.19
CA GLY A 106 17.19 -4.23 17.61
C GLY A 106 17.72 -3.01 18.36
N ARG A 107 17.56 -1.81 17.80
CA ARG A 107 17.79 -0.59 18.58
C ARG A 107 16.71 -0.48 19.64
N ILE A 108 17.08 -0.70 20.90
CA ILE A 108 16.25 -0.29 22.03
C ILE A 108 16.20 1.24 21.95
N ARG A 109 15.02 1.80 21.66
CA ARG A 109 14.85 3.25 21.68
C ARG A 109 15.20 3.74 23.08
N VAL A 110 16.15 4.66 23.18
CA VAL A 110 16.51 5.32 24.44
C VAL A 110 15.25 5.98 25.00
N GLY A 111 14.81 5.52 26.17
CA GLY A 111 13.59 6.02 26.81
C GLY A 111 12.73 4.92 27.43
N ARG A 112 11.74 5.34 28.22
CA ARG A 112 10.83 4.43 28.92
C ARG A 112 9.98 3.65 27.91
N PRO A 113 9.94 2.30 27.96
CA PRO A 113 9.01 1.51 27.17
C PRO A 113 7.58 2.02 27.37
N LYS A 114 6.85 2.26 26.27
CA LYS A 114 5.46 2.69 26.35
C LYS A 114 4.64 1.57 26.99
N LYS A 115 3.98 1.84 28.12
CA LYS A 115 3.06 0.88 28.78
C LYS A 115 1.87 0.49 27.90
N ARG A 116 1.52 1.31 26.91
CA ARG A 116 0.37 1.12 26.02
C ARG A 116 0.83 1.11 24.57
N ARG A 117 0.31 0.17 23.80
CA ARG A 117 0.50 0.10 22.34
C ARG A 117 -0.05 1.36 21.68
N CYS A 118 0.71 1.97 20.77
CA CYS A 118 0.18 3.00 19.88
C CYS A 118 -0.94 2.37 19.01
N LYS A 119 -2.14 2.96 19.07
CA LYS A 119 -3.24 2.55 18.19
C LYS A 119 -2.88 2.90 16.74
N ALA A 120 -3.11 1.97 15.81
CA ALA A 120 -3.00 2.24 14.37
C ALA A 120 -3.90 3.43 13.98
N SER A 121 -3.57 4.14 12.90
CA SER A 121 -4.31 5.33 12.42
C SER A 121 -5.83 5.12 12.38
N TRP A 122 -6.27 4.02 11.79
CA TRP A 122 -7.69 3.64 11.71
C TRP A 122 -8.38 3.43 13.07
N LYS A 123 -7.64 3.14 14.14
CA LYS A 123 -8.16 3.03 15.51
C LYS A 123 -8.04 4.34 16.32
N ARG A 124 -7.36 5.36 15.80
CA ARG A 124 -7.19 6.68 16.47
C ARG A 124 -8.37 7.59 16.22
N ASN A 125 -8.95 7.56 15.02
CA ASN A 125 -9.97 8.53 14.60
C ASN A 125 -11.36 8.25 15.18
N GLY A 126 -11.50 7.32 16.11
CA GLY A 126 -12.80 6.99 16.71
C GLY A 126 -13.82 6.42 15.72
N ASN A 127 -13.49 6.29 14.44
CA ASN A 127 -14.36 5.72 13.42
C ASN A 127 -14.83 4.36 13.93
N PRO A 128 -16.14 4.22 14.22
CA PRO A 128 -16.67 2.93 14.59
C PRO A 128 -16.32 2.00 13.45
N VAL A 129 -15.67 0.86 13.76
CA VAL A 129 -15.66 -0.26 12.82
C VAL A 129 -17.13 -0.48 12.50
N LYS A 130 -17.56 -0.16 11.27
CA LYS A 130 -18.95 -0.35 10.85
C LYS A 130 -19.28 -1.79 11.23
N GLN A 131 -20.20 -1.98 12.17
CA GLN A 131 -20.62 -3.32 12.51
C GLN A 131 -21.35 -3.83 11.27
N ILE A 132 -20.68 -4.74 10.56
CA ILE A 132 -21.23 -5.31 9.34
C ILE A 132 -22.35 -6.25 9.79
N ASN A 133 -23.59 -5.91 9.42
CA ASN A 133 -24.75 -6.74 9.73
C ASN A 133 -24.71 -7.99 8.84
N TYR A 134 -24.34 -9.14 9.41
CA TYR A 134 -24.23 -10.39 8.66
C TYR A 134 -25.50 -11.23 8.78
N GLY A 135 -26.61 -10.82 8.17
CA GLY A 135 -27.81 -11.67 8.17
C GLY A 135 -29.04 -11.05 7.54
N LYS A 136 -30.02 -11.91 7.18
CA LYS A 136 -31.34 -11.47 6.70
C LYS A 136 -32.13 -10.66 7.75
N CYS A 137 -31.75 -10.78 9.03
CA CYS A 137 -32.39 -10.12 10.16
C CYS A 137 -31.77 -8.74 10.51
N GLY A 138 -30.61 -8.40 9.93
CA GLY A 138 -29.92 -7.13 10.20
C GLY A 138 -29.34 -6.97 11.62
N GLN A 139 -29.24 -8.05 12.40
CA GLN A 139 -28.66 -8.06 13.75
C GLN A 139 -27.19 -8.54 13.72
N ASN A 140 -26.40 -8.08 14.70
CA ASN A 140 -24.99 -8.44 14.85
C ASN A 140 -24.79 -9.70 15.69
N GLY A 141 -23.61 -10.32 15.61
CA GLY A 141 -23.23 -11.47 16.45
C GLY A 141 -23.41 -12.84 15.81
N HIS A 142 -23.84 -12.93 14.55
CA HIS A 142 -23.89 -14.19 13.80
C HIS A 142 -23.72 -13.92 12.30
N ASN A 143 -23.40 -14.96 11.53
CA ASN A 143 -23.21 -14.87 10.07
C ASN A 143 -24.50 -15.19 9.31
N ARG A 144 -24.61 -14.78 8.04
CA ARG A 144 -25.80 -15.03 7.20
C ARG A 144 -26.16 -16.52 7.11
N ARG A 145 -25.15 -17.41 7.14
CA ARG A 145 -25.32 -18.87 7.17
C ARG A 145 -25.82 -19.42 8.51
N THR A 146 -25.56 -18.73 9.62
CA THR A 146 -25.96 -19.13 10.99
C THR A 146 -27.12 -18.30 11.56
N CYS A 147 -27.72 -17.43 10.74
CA CYS A 147 -28.87 -16.59 11.09
C CYS A 147 -30.13 -17.44 11.29
N ARG A 148 -30.56 -17.58 12.56
CA ARG A 148 -31.84 -18.20 12.93
C ARG A 148 -32.98 -17.19 13.13
N ASN A 149 -32.67 -15.89 13.10
CA ASN A 149 -33.65 -14.83 13.27
C ASN A 149 -34.51 -14.65 12.00
N PRO A 150 -35.80 -14.27 12.15
CA PRO A 150 -36.68 -13.97 11.02
C PRO A 150 -36.15 -12.77 10.21
N LYS A 151 -36.62 -12.65 8.96
CA LYS A 151 -36.28 -11.51 8.11
C LYS A 151 -36.78 -10.22 8.73
N LYS A 152 -36.00 -9.14 8.64
CA LYS A 152 -36.47 -7.82 9.06
C LYS A 152 -37.56 -7.38 8.08
N ASN A 153 -38.79 -7.22 8.56
CA ASN A 153 -39.84 -6.57 7.79
C ASN A 153 -39.52 -5.07 7.75
N VAL A 154 -39.41 -4.52 6.54
CA VAL A 154 -39.25 -3.09 6.26
C VAL A 154 -40.62 -2.55 5.90
#